data_AF-A0A6C0J6F0-F1
#
_entry.id   AF-A0A6C0J6F0-F1
#
_cell.length_a   1.000
_cell.length_b   1.000
_cell.length_c   1.000
_cell.angle_alpha   90.00
_cell.angle_beta   90.00
_cell.angle_gamma   90.00
#
_symmetry.space_group_name_H-M   'P 1'
#
loop_
_entity.id
_entity.type
_entity.pdbx_description
1 polymer ?
#
loop_
_entity_poly.entity_id
_entity_poly.type
_entity_poly.pdbx_seq_one_letter_code
_entity_poly.pdbx_strand_id
1 'polypeptide(L)'
;MYKVKDSLEFVNLLDNNLEIAENTLNQIKYQGTQIDNVEDSLSYIEYISINSEKVINRMSSFFNRFIYKPIKELNKELDKKLKKELNKELNKKLNKDVIQMEKIVLKTNNCIYDDTLIYDDTLIYDDTLIYDDTLGIRNNDVFKKIERLKNISIEMNENLENQNNKLDKVEIDMDRNQYKLSKNNKKINKLINK
;
A
#
# COMPACT_ATOMS: atom_id res chain seq x y z
N MET A 1 21.23 60.53 20.04
CA MET A 1 20.05 60.36 19.16
C MET A 1 20.10 59.02 18.43
N TYR A 2 21.09 58.76 17.55
CA TYR A 2 21.26 57.51 16.78
C TYR A 2 20.76 56.21 17.46
N LYS A 3 21.39 55.77 18.56
CA LYS A 3 21.07 54.51 19.29
C LYS A 3 19.58 54.24 19.58
N VAL A 4 18.71 55.26 19.62
CA VAL A 4 17.27 55.10 19.84
C VAL A 4 16.55 54.71 18.54
N LYS A 5 16.95 55.29 17.39
CA LYS A 5 16.38 54.95 16.08
C LYS A 5 16.64 53.49 15.75
N ASP A 6 17.90 53.08 15.88
CA ASP A 6 18.37 51.72 15.61
C ASP A 6 17.58 50.68 16.44
N SER A 7 17.26 51.02 17.70
CA SER A 7 16.48 50.15 18.59
C SER A 7 14.99 50.05 18.23
N LEU A 8 14.40 51.08 17.63
CA LEU A 8 13.01 51.06 17.16
C LEU A 8 12.90 50.27 15.84
N GLU A 9 13.87 50.44 14.95
CA GLU A 9 13.96 49.71 13.68
C GLU A 9 14.07 48.19 13.92
N PHE A 10 14.89 47.78 14.88
CA PHE A 10 15.00 46.37 15.31
C PHE A 10 13.69 45.79 15.88
N VAL A 11 12.94 46.54 16.68
CA VAL A 11 11.65 46.07 17.23
C VAL A 11 10.61 45.89 16.11
N ASN A 12 10.52 46.84 15.17
CA ASN A 12 9.62 46.73 14.03
C ASN A 12 9.96 45.52 13.13
N LEU A 13 11.26 45.21 12.97
CA LEU A 13 11.70 44.02 12.24
C LEU A 13 11.32 42.72 12.95
N LEU A 14 11.41 42.67 14.30
CA LEU A 14 10.93 41.51 15.07
C LEU A 14 9.42 41.31 14.96
N ASP A 15 8.62 42.39 14.98
CA ASP A 15 7.17 42.29 14.86
C ASP A 15 6.73 41.81 13.47
N ASN A 16 7.30 42.38 12.39
CA ASN A 16 7.04 41.92 11.03
C ASN A 16 7.43 40.44 10.84
N ASN A 17 8.60 40.03 11.35
CA ASN A 17 9.05 38.64 11.25
C ASN A 17 8.18 37.69 12.08
N LEU A 18 7.65 38.14 13.22
CA LEU A 18 6.72 37.35 14.03
C LEU A 18 5.37 37.16 13.32
N GLU A 19 4.81 38.20 12.71
CA GLU A 19 3.59 38.08 11.89
C GLU A 19 3.81 37.12 10.71
N ILE A 20 4.93 37.23 10.00
CA ILE A 20 5.29 36.29 8.91
C ILE A 20 5.38 34.86 9.45
N ALA A 21 6.07 34.64 10.57
CA ALA A 21 6.27 33.32 11.16
C ALA A 21 4.94 32.68 11.62
N GLU A 22 4.05 33.44 12.27
CA GLU A 22 2.74 32.90 12.68
C GLU A 22 1.85 32.57 11.47
N ASN A 23 1.87 33.41 10.42
CA ASN A 23 1.18 33.11 9.16
C ASN A 23 1.74 31.86 8.46
N THR A 24 3.06 31.71 8.37
CA THR A 24 3.71 30.54 7.77
C THR A 24 3.43 29.27 8.59
N LEU A 25 3.43 29.33 9.92
CA LEU A 25 3.07 28.19 10.78
C LEU A 25 1.62 27.75 10.56
N ASN A 26 0.69 28.70 10.44
CA ASN A 26 -0.72 28.40 10.14
C ASN A 26 -0.88 27.75 8.75
N GLN A 27 -0.08 28.17 7.75
CA GLN A 27 -0.06 27.53 6.43
C GLN A 27 0.53 26.11 6.49
N ILE A 28 1.63 25.89 7.21
CA ILE A 28 2.23 24.56 7.40
C ILE A 28 1.24 23.61 8.09
N LYS A 29 0.53 24.06 9.13
CA LYS A 29 -0.53 23.26 9.79
C LYS A 29 -1.66 22.89 8.84
N TYR A 30 -2.14 23.86 8.04
CA TYR A 30 -3.19 23.62 7.04
C TYR A 30 -2.74 22.63 5.94
N GLN A 31 -1.47 22.71 5.51
CA GLN A 31 -0.86 21.75 4.59
C GLN A 31 -0.80 20.34 5.19
N GLY A 32 -0.47 20.22 6.47
CA GLY A 32 -0.55 18.94 7.21
C GLY A 32 -1.93 18.30 7.13
N THR A 33 -3.00 19.09 7.34
CA THR A 33 -4.38 18.61 7.17
C THR A 33 -4.71 18.22 5.73
N GLN A 34 -4.06 18.79 4.71
CA GLN A 34 -4.21 18.32 3.33
C GLN A 34 -3.49 17.00 3.09
N ILE A 35 -2.35 16.74 3.75
CA ILE A 35 -1.65 15.45 3.70
C ILE A 35 -2.52 14.35 4.35
N ASP A 36 -3.19 14.65 5.47
CA ASP A 36 -4.15 13.74 6.12
C ASP A 36 -5.30 13.34 5.15
N ASN A 37 -5.88 14.32 4.45
CA ASN A 37 -6.92 14.07 3.43
C ASN A 37 -6.41 13.18 2.26
N VAL A 38 -5.11 13.24 1.94
CA VAL A 38 -4.47 12.40 0.91
C VAL A 38 -4.26 10.97 1.42
N GLU A 39 -3.87 10.79 2.68
CA GLU A 39 -3.72 9.47 3.32
C GLU A 39 -5.06 8.71 3.39
N ASP A 40 -6.15 9.37 3.77
CA ASP A 40 -7.52 8.83 3.73
C ASP A 40 -7.93 8.45 2.30
N SER A 41 -7.60 9.32 1.32
CA SER A 41 -7.90 9.08 -0.10
C SER A 41 -7.14 7.87 -0.65
N LEU A 42 -5.85 7.70 -0.30
CA LEU A 42 -5.06 6.53 -0.67
C LEU A 42 -5.56 5.24 -0.01
N SER A 43 -5.99 5.32 1.25
CA SER A 43 -6.61 4.20 1.98
C SER A 43 -7.91 3.75 1.30
N TYR A 44 -8.74 4.69 0.85
CA TYR A 44 -9.95 4.40 0.08
C TYR A 44 -9.64 3.79 -1.30
N ILE A 45 -8.65 4.33 -2.02
CA ILE A 45 -8.18 3.78 -3.31
C ILE A 45 -7.67 2.34 -3.13
N GLU A 46 -6.94 2.03 -2.05
CA GLU A 46 -6.47 0.68 -1.76
C GLU A 46 -7.63 -0.30 -1.56
N TYR A 47 -8.64 0.09 -0.77
CA TYR A 47 -9.86 -0.69 -0.57
C TYR A 47 -10.59 -0.98 -1.90
N ILE A 48 -10.78 0.04 -2.75
CA ILE A 48 -11.43 -0.11 -4.06
C ILE A 48 -10.58 -0.96 -5.01
N SER A 49 -9.25 -0.84 -4.99
CA SER A 49 -8.33 -1.63 -5.81
C SER A 49 -8.31 -3.12 -5.41
N ILE A 50 -8.40 -3.41 -4.11
CA ILE A 50 -8.53 -4.78 -3.58
C ILE A 50 -9.89 -5.39 -3.97
N ASN A 51 -10.98 -4.63 -3.85
CA ASN A 51 -12.32 -5.15 -4.15
C ASN A 51 -12.58 -5.30 -5.67
N SER A 52 -12.05 -4.40 -6.49
CA SER A 52 -12.05 -4.58 -7.95
C SER A 52 -11.23 -5.80 -8.37
N GLU A 53 -10.07 -6.09 -7.76
CA GLU A 53 -9.33 -7.33 -8.05
C GLU A 53 -10.18 -8.59 -7.79
N LYS A 54 -10.96 -8.63 -6.70
CA LYS A 54 -11.89 -9.73 -6.40
C LYS A 54 -12.97 -9.88 -7.48
N VAL A 55 -13.55 -8.78 -7.96
CA VAL A 55 -14.56 -8.77 -9.03
C VAL A 55 -13.96 -9.23 -10.37
N ILE A 56 -12.80 -8.70 -10.75
CA ILE A 56 -12.08 -9.06 -11.98
C ILE A 56 -11.71 -10.56 -11.97
N ASN A 57 -11.27 -11.09 -10.83
CA ASN A 57 -10.99 -12.52 -10.68
C ASN A 57 -12.26 -13.37 -10.85
N ARG A 58 -13.41 -12.95 -10.27
CA ARG A 58 -14.71 -13.62 -10.47
C ARG A 58 -15.17 -13.57 -11.92
N MET A 59 -15.06 -12.43 -12.59
CA MET A 59 -15.37 -12.26 -14.01
C MET A 59 -14.47 -13.16 -14.88
N SER A 60 -13.17 -13.22 -14.60
CA SER A 60 -12.23 -14.13 -15.27
C SER A 60 -12.65 -15.59 -15.10
N SER A 61 -12.98 -16.02 -13.88
CA SER A 61 -13.47 -17.38 -13.61
C SER A 61 -14.81 -17.67 -14.30
N PHE A 62 -15.70 -16.68 -14.42
CA PHE A 62 -16.95 -16.78 -15.17
C PHE A 62 -16.66 -16.95 -16.67
N PHE A 63 -16.02 -15.98 -17.32
CA PHE A 63 -15.76 -16.02 -18.76
C PHE A 63 -14.93 -17.22 -19.20
N ASN A 64 -13.91 -17.64 -18.43
CA ASN A 64 -13.15 -18.85 -18.77
C ASN A 64 -14.01 -20.13 -18.79
N ARG A 65 -15.11 -20.21 -17.99
CA ARG A 65 -16.06 -21.34 -18.03
C ARG A 65 -16.94 -21.35 -19.28
N PHE A 66 -17.24 -20.17 -19.86
CA PHE A 66 -18.02 -20.06 -21.10
C PHE A 66 -17.15 -20.15 -22.37
N ILE A 67 -15.91 -19.65 -22.31
CA ILE A 67 -14.99 -19.61 -23.45
C ILE A 67 -14.31 -20.97 -23.69
N TYR A 68 -14.04 -21.76 -22.65
CA TYR A 68 -13.38 -23.08 -22.80
C TYR A 68 -14.32 -24.28 -22.65
N LYS A 69 -15.15 -24.45 -23.69
CA LYS A 69 -15.13 -25.71 -24.42
C LYS A 69 -15.08 -25.43 -25.92
N PRO A 70 -13.91 -25.54 -26.59
CA PRO A 70 -13.80 -25.30 -28.02
C PRO A 70 -14.83 -26.11 -28.79
N ILE A 71 -15.46 -25.55 -29.83
CA ILE A 71 -16.45 -26.29 -30.65
C ILE A 71 -15.84 -27.60 -31.19
N LYS A 72 -14.54 -27.61 -31.49
CA LYS A 72 -13.78 -28.81 -31.90
C LYS A 72 -13.64 -29.87 -30.79
N GLU A 73 -13.67 -29.48 -29.51
CA GLU A 73 -13.73 -30.40 -28.37
C GLU A 73 -15.15 -30.82 -28.03
N LEU A 74 -16.12 -29.90 -28.10
CA LEU A 74 -17.53 -30.22 -27.95
C LEU A 74 -17.96 -31.24 -29.03
N ASN A 75 -17.53 -31.05 -30.27
CA ASN A 75 -17.75 -31.99 -31.37
C ASN A 75 -16.97 -33.30 -31.15
N LYS A 76 -15.70 -33.29 -30.71
CA LYS A 76 -14.99 -34.53 -30.33
C LYS A 76 -15.65 -35.28 -29.17
N GLU A 77 -16.28 -34.57 -28.23
CA GLU A 77 -16.99 -35.19 -27.11
C GLU A 77 -18.39 -35.66 -27.52
N LEU A 78 -19.05 -34.98 -28.44
CA LEU A 78 -20.28 -35.40 -29.09
C LEU A 78 -20.02 -36.65 -29.96
N ASP A 79 -18.96 -36.67 -30.77
CA ASP A 79 -18.47 -37.84 -31.49
C ASP A 79 -18.15 -38.99 -30.53
N LYS A 80 -17.51 -38.72 -29.39
CA LYS A 80 -17.26 -39.74 -28.36
C LYS A 80 -18.56 -40.20 -27.68
N LYS A 81 -19.56 -39.34 -27.49
CA LYS A 81 -20.89 -39.71 -26.96
C LYS A 81 -21.66 -40.55 -27.97
N LEU A 82 -21.78 -40.13 -29.23
CA LEU A 82 -22.37 -40.93 -30.31
C LEU A 82 -21.64 -42.26 -30.46
N LYS A 83 -20.31 -42.29 -30.52
CA LYS A 83 -19.55 -43.55 -30.56
C LYS A 83 -19.73 -44.39 -29.30
N LYS A 84 -19.93 -43.80 -28.12
CA LYS A 84 -20.21 -44.52 -26.87
C LYS A 84 -21.64 -45.06 -26.81
N GLU A 85 -22.63 -44.35 -27.37
CA GLU A 85 -24.02 -44.82 -27.46
C GLU A 85 -24.17 -45.86 -28.57
N LEU A 86 -23.57 -45.63 -29.74
CA LEU A 86 -23.43 -46.60 -30.81
C LEU A 86 -22.70 -47.86 -30.32
N ASN A 87 -21.62 -47.72 -29.54
CA ASN A 87 -20.96 -48.87 -28.90
C ASN A 87 -21.77 -49.47 -27.74
N LYS A 88 -22.78 -48.78 -27.18
CA LYS A 88 -23.68 -49.32 -26.15
C LYS A 88 -24.86 -50.06 -26.76
N GLU A 89 -25.31 -49.64 -27.95
CA GLU A 89 -26.19 -50.40 -28.86
C GLU A 89 -25.45 -51.63 -29.42
N LEU A 90 -24.21 -51.44 -29.89
CA LEU A 90 -23.36 -52.51 -30.41
C LEU A 90 -23.01 -53.50 -29.29
N ASN A 91 -22.68 -53.05 -28.08
CA ASN A 91 -22.46 -53.94 -26.94
C ASN A 91 -23.76 -54.51 -26.34
N LYS A 92 -24.94 -53.95 -26.61
CA LYS A 92 -26.21 -54.69 -26.41
C LYS A 92 -26.35 -55.87 -27.39
N LYS A 93 -25.76 -55.78 -28.59
CA LYS A 93 -25.64 -56.92 -29.51
C LYS A 93 -24.47 -57.85 -29.16
N LEU A 94 -23.34 -57.31 -28.69
CA LEU A 94 -22.06 -58.01 -28.50
C LEU A 94 -21.83 -58.57 -27.08
N ASN A 95 -22.56 -58.12 -26.05
CA ASN A 95 -22.61 -58.78 -24.74
C ASN A 95 -23.30 -60.16 -24.79
N LYS A 96 -23.58 -60.68 -25.98
CA LYS A 96 -23.92 -62.07 -26.23
C LYS A 96 -22.67 -62.99 -26.30
N ASP A 97 -21.48 -62.41 -26.55
CA ASP A 97 -20.36 -63.18 -27.09
C ASP A 97 -19.14 -63.34 -26.15
N VAL A 98 -18.58 -62.27 -25.54
CA VAL A 98 -17.29 -62.39 -24.78
C VAL A 98 -17.23 -61.61 -23.46
N ILE A 99 -16.83 -62.31 -22.40
CA ILE A 99 -16.37 -61.79 -21.09
C ILE A 99 -14.88 -62.14 -20.95
N GLN A 100 -13.99 -61.21 -20.56
CA GLN A 100 -12.77 -61.52 -19.79
C GLN A 100 -12.01 -60.30 -19.25
N MET A 101 -11.32 -60.51 -18.11
CA MET A 101 -10.25 -59.74 -17.44
C MET A 101 -10.40 -58.20 -17.38
N GLU A 102 -10.70 -57.58 -16.24
CA GLU A 102 -9.88 -57.43 -15.01
C GLU A 102 -8.49 -56.79 -15.25
N LYS A 103 -8.14 -55.58 -14.76
CA LYS A 103 -8.10 -54.92 -13.42
C LYS A 103 -6.74 -55.07 -12.69
N ILE A 104 -6.39 -54.01 -11.96
CA ILE A 104 -5.66 -53.98 -10.67
C ILE A 104 -4.09 -54.09 -10.70
N VAL A 105 -3.28 -53.42 -9.84
CA VAL A 105 -3.41 -52.16 -9.04
C VAL A 105 -2.10 -51.76 -8.28
N LEU A 106 -1.97 -50.49 -7.80
CA LEU A 106 -1.11 -49.99 -6.68
C LEU A 106 0.45 -50.07 -6.85
N LYS A 107 1.37 -49.58 -5.96
CA LYS A 107 1.32 -48.90 -4.61
C LYS A 107 2.63 -48.11 -4.30
N THR A 108 2.54 -46.86 -3.77
CA THR A 108 3.28 -46.24 -2.59
C THR A 108 4.85 -46.28 -2.47
N ASN A 109 5.61 -45.65 -1.52
CA ASN A 109 5.35 -44.83 -0.28
C ASN A 109 6.62 -44.01 0.21
N ASN A 110 6.44 -43.12 1.21
CA ASN A 110 7.41 -42.52 2.20
C ASN A 110 8.51 -41.50 1.72
N CYS A 111 9.01 -40.44 2.42
CA CYS A 111 8.97 -39.82 3.80
C CYS A 111 10.18 -40.11 4.75
N ILE A 112 10.85 -39.21 5.54
CA ILE A 112 10.90 -37.71 5.77
C ILE A 112 12.41 -37.23 5.95
N TYR A 113 13.01 -36.34 6.81
CA TYR A 113 12.69 -35.41 7.98
C TYR A 113 13.86 -34.36 8.27
N ASP A 114 13.60 -33.31 9.09
CA ASP A 114 14.44 -32.45 10.02
C ASP A 114 15.72 -31.65 9.53
N ASP A 115 16.33 -30.64 10.23
CA ASP A 115 16.42 -30.26 11.68
C ASP A 115 16.81 -28.74 12.02
N THR A 116 17.00 -28.45 13.32
CA THR A 116 17.25 -27.26 14.23
C THR A 116 18.46 -26.29 13.96
N LEU A 117 18.67 -25.09 14.59
CA LEU A 117 17.89 -23.85 14.96
C LEU A 117 18.67 -22.85 15.92
N ILE A 118 18.43 -21.51 15.85
CA ILE A 118 18.86 -20.34 16.74
C ILE A 118 20.39 -20.11 17.00
N TYR A 119 20.99 -19.06 17.64
CA TYR A 119 20.63 -17.86 18.49
C TYR A 119 21.19 -16.50 17.88
N ASP A 120 21.65 -15.37 18.49
CA ASP A 120 22.00 -14.85 19.86
C ASP A 120 22.08 -13.25 19.92
N ASP A 121 22.56 -12.59 21.01
CA ASP A 121 22.32 -11.14 21.39
C ASP A 121 23.56 -10.22 21.78
N THR A 122 23.33 -8.90 22.07
CA THR A 122 24.11 -7.83 22.85
C THR A 122 24.81 -6.61 22.14
N LEU A 123 25.16 -5.45 22.77
CA LEU A 123 24.48 -4.42 23.64
C LEU A 123 25.41 -3.17 23.95
N ILE A 124 24.91 -2.08 24.59
CA ILE A 124 25.63 -0.92 25.30
C ILE A 124 26.31 0.19 24.43
N TYR A 125 26.26 1.54 24.66
CA TYR A 125 25.37 2.48 25.44
C TYR A 125 25.12 3.84 24.68
N ASP A 126 25.38 5.12 25.03
CA ASP A 126 25.99 5.92 26.16
C ASP A 126 25.57 7.45 26.07
N ASP A 127 25.96 8.35 27.00
CA ASP A 127 25.37 9.73 27.25
C ASP A 127 26.32 10.97 27.27
N THR A 128 25.81 12.23 27.11
CA THR A 128 26.20 13.47 27.89
C THR A 128 25.37 14.78 27.59
N LEU A 129 25.41 15.80 28.49
CA LEU A 129 24.62 17.08 28.55
C LEU A 129 25.53 18.38 28.47
N ILE A 130 25.12 19.68 28.44
CA ILE A 130 24.57 20.59 29.52
C ILE A 130 24.35 22.09 29.05
N TYR A 131 23.20 22.73 29.41
CA TYR A 131 22.79 24.13 29.81
C TYR A 131 23.33 25.54 29.31
N ASP A 132 22.37 26.40 28.85
CA ASP A 132 21.79 27.73 29.31
C ASP A 132 22.46 29.16 29.52
N ASP A 133 21.58 30.18 29.33
CA ASP A 133 21.45 31.58 29.88
C ASP A 133 22.46 32.71 29.44
N THR A 134 22.31 34.05 29.62
CA THR A 134 21.37 34.98 30.33
C THR A 134 21.28 36.37 29.65
N LEU A 135 20.11 37.08 29.63
CA LEU A 135 20.07 38.59 29.64
C LEU A 135 18.67 39.30 29.80
N GLY A 136 18.34 39.79 31.00
CA GLY A 136 17.21 40.72 31.23
C GLY A 136 17.54 42.21 30.94
N ILE A 137 16.64 43.19 31.09
CA ILE A 137 15.23 43.17 31.51
C ILE A 137 14.28 44.00 30.59
N ARG A 138 14.73 45.09 29.92
CA ARG A 138 13.95 45.73 28.80
C ARG A 138 13.88 44.80 27.58
N ASN A 139 14.88 43.93 27.52
CA ASN A 139 14.89 42.68 26.81
C ASN A 139 13.64 41.81 27.04
N ASN A 140 12.85 41.93 28.11
CA ASN A 140 11.77 40.97 28.40
C ASN A 140 10.76 40.85 27.25
N ASP A 141 10.25 41.95 26.70
CA ASP A 141 9.27 41.86 25.59
C ASP A 141 9.94 41.56 24.23
N VAL A 142 11.21 41.93 24.05
CA VAL A 142 12.03 41.55 22.89
C VAL A 142 12.38 40.05 22.93
N PHE A 143 12.68 39.53 24.11
CA PHE A 143 13.03 38.13 24.36
C PHE A 143 11.78 37.27 24.31
N LYS A 144 10.61 37.72 24.80
CA LYS A 144 9.32 37.05 24.51
C LYS A 144 9.06 36.95 23.01
N LYS A 145 9.37 37.98 22.21
CA LYS A 145 9.24 37.92 20.74
C LYS A 145 10.24 36.95 20.12
N ILE A 146 11.50 36.94 20.57
CA ILE A 146 12.55 36.01 20.11
C ILE A 146 12.28 34.56 20.56
N GLU A 147 11.74 34.37 21.77
CA GLU A 147 11.29 33.11 22.34
C GLU A 147 10.05 32.60 21.61
N ARG A 148 9.08 33.47 21.32
CA ARG A 148 7.93 33.13 20.47
C ARG A 148 8.37 32.74 19.07
N LEU A 149 9.31 33.47 18.45
CA LEU A 149 9.93 33.11 17.17
C LEU A 149 10.68 31.76 17.24
N LYS A 150 11.46 31.51 18.31
CA LYS A 150 12.12 30.22 18.56
C LYS A 150 11.11 29.09 18.68
N ASN A 151 10.05 29.28 19.47
CA ASN A 151 9.02 28.29 19.72
C ASN A 151 8.19 28.03 18.45
N ILE A 152 7.89 29.06 17.66
CA ILE A 152 7.30 28.91 16.31
C ILE A 152 8.25 28.14 15.39
N SER A 153 9.56 28.41 15.41
CA SER A 153 10.55 27.70 14.59
C SER A 153 10.67 26.21 14.96
N ILE A 154 10.61 25.89 16.26
CA ILE A 154 10.53 24.51 16.76
C ILE A 154 9.22 23.86 16.33
N GLU A 155 8.07 24.52 16.55
CA GLU A 155 6.75 24.02 16.17
C GLU A 155 6.63 23.83 14.65
N MET A 156 7.23 24.70 13.84
CA MET A 156 7.38 24.53 12.39
C MET A 156 8.21 23.29 12.06
N ASN A 157 9.37 23.11 12.68
CA ASN A 157 10.24 21.96 12.42
C ASN A 157 9.55 20.63 12.79
N GLU A 158 8.93 20.57 13.97
CA GLU A 158 8.12 19.42 14.41
C GLU A 158 6.96 19.14 13.44
N ASN A 159 6.25 20.17 12.97
CA ASN A 159 5.18 19.99 11.99
C ASN A 159 5.73 19.49 10.63
N LEU A 160 6.86 20.03 10.16
CA LEU A 160 7.49 19.63 8.90
C LEU A 160 8.06 18.21 8.97
N GLU A 161 8.70 17.81 10.08
CA GLU A 161 9.21 16.47 10.30
C GLU A 161 8.08 15.43 10.36
N ASN A 162 7.00 15.73 11.11
CA ASN A 162 5.80 14.88 11.12
C ASN A 162 5.11 14.81 9.73
N GLN A 163 5.15 15.88 8.94
CA GLN A 163 4.60 15.89 7.58
C GLN A 163 5.49 15.12 6.59
N ASN A 164 6.82 15.21 6.70
CA ASN A 164 7.74 14.41 5.89
C ASN A 164 7.55 12.90 6.16
N ASN A 165 7.47 12.49 7.43
CA ASN A 165 7.19 11.11 7.80
C ASN A 165 5.83 10.60 7.26
N LYS A 166 4.84 11.48 7.08
CA LYS A 166 3.58 11.15 6.40
C LYS A 166 3.73 11.12 4.88
N LEU A 167 4.52 12.01 4.28
CA LEU A 167 4.79 12.04 2.84
C LEU A 167 5.52 10.77 2.38
N ASP A 168 6.49 10.26 3.14
CA ASP A 168 7.16 8.99 2.87
C ASP A 168 6.16 7.82 2.81
N LYS A 169 5.21 7.79 3.77
CA LYS A 169 4.13 6.81 3.78
C LYS A 169 3.18 6.99 2.59
N VAL A 170 2.79 8.23 2.27
CA VAL A 170 1.94 8.59 1.14
C VAL A 170 2.58 8.17 -0.19
N GLU A 171 3.89 8.30 -0.35
CA GLU A 171 4.63 7.80 -1.53
C GLU A 171 4.53 6.27 -1.62
N ILE A 172 4.83 5.55 -0.54
CA ILE A 172 4.76 4.08 -0.47
C ILE A 172 3.34 3.55 -0.75
N ASP A 173 2.31 4.19 -0.20
CA ASP A 173 0.91 3.81 -0.37
C ASP A 173 0.40 4.18 -1.78
N MET A 174 0.87 5.29 -2.37
CA MET A 174 0.62 5.68 -3.77
C MET A 174 1.22 4.67 -4.75
N ASP A 175 2.49 4.28 -4.57
CA ASP A 175 3.19 3.32 -5.42
C ASP A 175 2.52 1.94 -5.37
N ARG A 176 2.16 1.49 -4.16
CA ARG A 176 1.39 0.25 -3.95
C ARG A 176 0.05 0.29 -4.68
N ASN A 177 -0.65 1.42 -4.64
CA ASN A 177 -1.93 1.62 -5.33
C ASN A 177 -1.77 1.67 -6.86
N GLN A 178 -0.77 2.40 -7.37
CA GLN A 178 -0.46 2.46 -8.80
C GLN A 178 -0.12 1.07 -9.36
N TYR A 179 0.67 0.27 -8.63
CA TYR A 179 0.95 -1.12 -9.00
C TYR A 179 -0.32 -1.98 -9.04
N LYS A 180 -1.16 -1.93 -8.00
CA LYS A 180 -2.43 -2.69 -7.93
C LYS A 180 -3.40 -2.30 -9.05
N LEU A 181 -3.56 -1.01 -9.32
CA LEU A 181 -4.40 -0.51 -10.41
C LEU A 181 -3.85 -0.91 -11.79
N SER A 182 -2.54 -0.79 -12.01
CA SER A 182 -1.87 -1.26 -13.25
C SER A 182 -2.07 -2.76 -13.48
N LYS A 183 -1.91 -3.58 -12.43
CA LYS A 183 -2.18 -5.03 -12.43
C LYS A 183 -3.64 -5.35 -12.76
N ASN A 184 -4.59 -4.63 -12.17
CA ASN A 184 -6.02 -4.80 -12.43
C ASN A 184 -6.41 -4.40 -13.86
N ASN A 185 -5.91 -3.27 -14.37
CA ASN A 185 -6.14 -2.84 -15.75
C ASN A 185 -5.55 -3.85 -16.76
N LYS A 186 -4.35 -4.38 -16.50
CA LYS A 186 -3.75 -5.47 -17.29
C LYS A 186 -4.58 -6.76 -17.26
N LYS A 187 -5.34 -7.03 -16.19
CA LYS A 187 -6.30 -8.15 -16.14
C LYS A 187 -7.57 -7.85 -16.93
N ILE A 188 -8.17 -6.65 -16.77
CA ILE A 188 -9.37 -6.22 -17.49
C ILE A 188 -9.15 -6.27 -19.01
N ASN A 189 -8.04 -5.71 -19.50
CA ASN A 189 -7.72 -5.71 -20.93
C ASN A 189 -7.57 -7.14 -21.49
N LYS A 190 -7.08 -8.10 -20.67
CA LYS A 190 -7.01 -9.54 -21.00
C LYS A 190 -8.35 -10.28 -20.89
N LEU A 191 -9.44 -9.63 -20.46
CA LEU A 191 -10.81 -10.14 -20.50
C LEU A 191 -11.63 -9.53 -21.62
N ILE A 192 -11.37 -8.27 -22.00
CA ILE A 192 -12.04 -7.58 -23.10
C ILE A 192 -11.47 -8.00 -24.46
N ASN A 193 -10.15 -8.10 -24.58
CA ASN A 193 -9.46 -8.38 -25.85
C ASN A 193 -9.15 -9.88 -26.00
N LYS A 194 -10.14 -10.77 -25.77
CA LYS A 194 -9.94 -12.22 -25.63
C LYS A 194 -10.99 -13.04 -26.36
#